data_AF-A0A965HT75-F1
#
_entry.id   AF-A0A965HT75-F1
#
_cell.length_a   1.000
_cell.length_b   1.000
_cell.length_c   1.000
_cell.angle_alpha   90.00
_cell.angle_beta   90.00
_cell.angle_gamma   90.00
#
_symmetry.space_group_name_H-M   'P 1'
#
loop_
_entity.id
_entity.type
_entity.pdbx_description
1 polymer ?
#
loop_
_entity_poly.entity_id
_entity_poly.type
_entity_poly.pdbx_seq_one_letter_code
_entity_poly.pdbx_strand_id
1 'polypeptide(L)'
;MLNGIGNYLFSALAGITWYLQFFFYTMGETQMGRYGFASWTLHMASIIIFSTMWGWILQEWKGASRQAHQLIGLGIFFLILSTLIIGVGTWLKGSPA
;
A
#
# COMPACT_ATOMS: atom_id res chain seq x y z
N MET A 1 22.04 21.65 7.48
CA MET A 1 21.74 21.46 6.05
C MET A 1 22.64 20.35 5.53
N LEU A 2 22.09 19.24 5.05
CA LEU A 2 22.87 18.20 4.39
C LEU A 2 23.59 18.80 3.17
N ASN A 3 24.89 18.57 3.02
CA ASN A 3 25.66 18.96 1.85
C ASN A 3 25.04 18.33 0.58
N GLY A 4 25.17 18.98 -0.58
CA GLY A 4 24.50 18.57 -1.82
C GLY A 4 24.62 17.06 -2.15
N ILE A 5 25.78 16.46 -1.88
CA ILE A 5 26.03 15.02 -2.05
C ILE A 5 25.07 14.15 -1.21
N GLY A 6 24.81 14.54 0.05
CA GLY A 6 23.87 13.82 0.92
C GLY A 6 22.44 13.86 0.38
N ASN A 7 22.01 15.00 -0.18
CA ASN A 7 20.69 15.10 -0.79
C ASN A 7 20.56 14.22 -2.03
N TYR A 8 21.60 14.15 -2.87
CA TYR A 8 21.62 13.25 -4.03
C TYR A 8 21.57 11.77 -3.61
N LEU A 9 22.30 11.39 -2.56
CA LEU A 9 22.25 10.03 -2.01
C LEU A 9 20.86 9.66 -1.47
N PHE A 10 20.25 10.53 -0.64
CA PHE A 10 18.90 10.27 -0.12
C PHE A 10 17.85 10.22 -1.24
N SER A 11 17.98 11.06 -2.26
CA SER A 11 17.09 11.05 -3.43
C SER A 11 17.23 9.76 -4.23
N ALA A 12 18.46 9.28 -4.44
CA ALA A 12 18.71 8.00 -5.10
C ALA A 12 18.15 6.82 -4.29
N LEU A 13 18.33 6.81 -2.97
CA LEU A 13 17.78 5.78 -2.09
C LEU A 13 16.24 5.75 -2.10
N ALA A 14 15.60 6.93 -2.08
CA ALA A 14 14.15 7.03 -2.19
C ALA A 14 13.67 6.48 -3.55
N GLY A 15 14.35 6.84 -4.64
CA GLY A 15 14.05 6.34 -5.98
C GLY A 15 14.22 4.82 -6.12
N ILE A 16 15.30 4.25 -5.58
CA ILE A 16 15.52 2.80 -5.56
C ILE A 16 14.44 2.10 -4.75
N THR A 17 14.09 2.62 -3.58
CA THR A 17 13.04 2.03 -2.71
C THR A 17 11.69 2.04 -3.42
N TRP A 18 11.36 3.15 -4.09
CA TRP A 18 10.14 3.26 -4.88
C TRP A 18 10.15 2.32 -6.10
N TYR A 19 11.29 2.14 -6.77
CA TYR A 19 11.42 1.17 -7.86
C TYR A 19 11.23 -0.28 -7.36
N LEU A 20 11.86 -0.63 -6.24
CA LEU A 20 11.75 -1.95 -5.62
C LEU A 20 10.30 -2.30 -5.29
N GLN A 21 9.49 -1.30 -4.94
CA GLN A 21 8.04 -1.45 -4.76
C GLN A 21 7.38 -2.12 -5.98
N PHE A 22 7.69 -1.67 -7.20
CA PHE A 22 7.14 -2.25 -8.43
C PHE A 22 7.83 -3.55 -8.84
N PHE A 23 9.13 -3.68 -8.58
CA PHE A 23 9.86 -4.91 -8.82
C PHE A 23 9.23 -6.10 -8.06
N PHE A 24 9.00 -5.94 -6.75
CA PHE A 24 8.36 -6.96 -5.93
C PHE A 24 6.88 -7.17 -6.29
N TYR A 25 6.17 -6.10 -6.64
CA TYR A 25 4.80 -6.20 -7.16
C TYR A 25 4.72 -7.13 -8.37
N THR A 26 5.54 -6.88 -9.40
CA THR A 26 5.51 -7.69 -10.63
C THR A 26 5.95 -9.13 -10.37
N MET A 27 6.94 -9.34 -9.51
CA MET A 27 7.33 -10.69 -9.05
C MET A 27 6.18 -11.40 -8.31
N GLY A 28 5.41 -10.69 -7.49
CA GLY A 28 4.25 -11.23 -6.80
C GLY A 28 3.10 -11.54 -7.76
N GLU A 29 2.81 -10.61 -8.67
CA GLU A 29 1.76 -10.72 -9.69
C GLU A 29 1.95 -11.95 -10.60
N THR A 30 3.18 -12.26 -11.03
CA THR A 30 3.45 -13.43 -11.87
C THR A 30 3.08 -14.75 -11.18
N GLN A 31 3.12 -14.79 -9.85
CA GLN A 31 2.72 -15.96 -9.06
C GLN A 31 1.20 -16.06 -8.83
N MET A 32 0.43 -15.00 -9.12
CA MET A 32 -1.01 -14.98 -8.87
C MET A 32 -1.84 -15.66 -9.97
N GLY A 33 -1.26 -15.94 -11.14
CA GLY A 33 -1.93 -16.66 -12.24
C GLY A 33 -3.30 -16.07 -12.57
N ARG A 34 -4.36 -16.87 -12.42
CA ARG A 34 -5.76 -16.48 -12.68
C ARG A 34 -6.29 -15.33 -11.79
N TYR A 35 -5.61 -15.03 -10.69
CA TYR A 35 -5.97 -13.96 -9.75
C TYR A 35 -5.22 -12.64 -10.00
N GLY A 36 -4.48 -12.53 -11.10
CA GLY A 36 -3.72 -11.32 -11.45
C GLY A 36 -4.56 -10.04 -11.49
N PHE A 37 -5.86 -10.11 -11.78
CA PHE A 37 -6.71 -8.91 -11.72
C PHE A 37 -6.78 -8.27 -10.31
N ALA A 38 -6.71 -9.08 -9.25
CA ALA A 38 -6.72 -8.58 -7.88
C ALA A 38 -5.35 -8.02 -7.44
N SER A 39 -4.27 -8.31 -8.18
CA SER A 39 -2.89 -7.93 -7.82
C SER A 39 -2.76 -6.41 -7.66
N TRP A 40 -3.28 -5.66 -8.65
CA TRP A 40 -3.15 -4.21 -8.71
C TRP A 40 -3.85 -3.51 -7.55
N THR A 41 -5.09 -3.92 -7.26
CA THR A 41 -5.83 -3.34 -6.15
C THR A 41 -5.23 -3.73 -4.80
N LEU A 42 -4.75 -4.97 -4.66
CA LEU A 42 -4.05 -5.43 -3.45
C LEU A 42 -2.78 -4.61 -3.22
N HIS A 43 -2.02 -4.33 -4.28
CA HIS A 43 -0.81 -3.51 -4.23
C HIS A 43 -1.09 -2.09 -3.73
N MET A 44 -2.07 -1.41 -4.34
CA MET A 44 -2.44 -0.05 -3.96
C MET A 44 -2.98 0.02 -2.53
N ALA A 45 -3.82 -0.95 -2.14
CA ALA A 45 -4.33 -1.03 -0.78
C ALA A 45 -3.20 -1.25 0.24
N SER A 46 -2.24 -2.10 -0.09
CA SER A 46 -1.09 -2.38 0.78
C SER A 46 -0.29 -1.12 1.06
N ILE A 47 0.03 -0.32 0.02
CA ILE A 47 0.81 0.92 0.20
C ILE A 47 0.08 1.89 1.14
N ILE A 48 -1.24 2.05 0.99
CA ILE A 48 -2.03 2.95 1.84
C ILE A 48 -2.04 2.47 3.30
N ILE A 49 -2.26 1.18 3.53
CA ILE A 49 -2.27 0.59 4.88
C ILE A 49 -0.91 0.76 5.56
N PHE A 50 0.17 0.35 4.90
CA PHE A 50 1.52 0.43 5.47
C PHE A 50 1.99 1.87 5.67
N SER A 51 1.68 2.76 4.72
CA SER A 51 1.97 4.20 4.85
C SER A 51 1.26 4.79 6.06
N THR A 52 -0.04 4.50 6.23
CA THR A 52 -0.81 5.01 7.37
C THR A 52 -0.35 4.41 8.70
N MET A 53 0.03 3.13 8.71
CA MET A 53 0.62 2.47 9.87
C MET A 53 1.93 3.13 10.29
N TRP A 54 2.82 3.43 9.34
CA TRP A 54 4.07 4.13 9.62
C TRP A 54 3.84 5.55 10.15
N GLY A 55 2.84 6.26 9.62
CA GLY A 55 2.41 7.56 10.15
C GLY A 55 1.96 7.50 11.61
N TRP A 56 1.35 6.39 12.04
CA TRP A 56 1.03 6.18 13.47
C TRP A 56 2.27 5.89 14.32
N ILE A 57 3.19 5.06 13.82
CA ILE A 57 4.45 4.70 14.51
C ILE A 57 5.34 5.93 14.70
N LEU A 58 5.46 6.76 13.66
CA LEU A 58 6.19 8.03 13.69
C LEU A 58 5.47 9.15 14.45
N GLN A 59 4.30 8.85 15.03
CA GLN A 59 3.46 9.79 15.75
C GLN A 59 3.08 11.04 14.95
N GLU A 60 2.96 10.94 13.61
CA GLU A 60 2.61 12.07 12.74
C GLU A 60 1.24 12.68 13.08
N TRP A 61 0.35 11.85 13.63
CA TRP A 61 -1.02 12.23 14.00
C TRP A 61 -1.16 12.72 15.45
N LYS A 62 -0.03 12.89 16.17
CA LYS A 62 -0.04 13.34 17.57
C LYS A 62 -0.56 14.78 17.66
N GLY A 63 -1.74 14.93 18.27
CA GLY A 63 -2.44 16.22 18.39
C GLY A 63 -3.49 16.48 17.30
N ALA A 64 -3.67 15.56 16.35
CA ALA A 64 -4.77 15.63 15.40
C ALA A 64 -6.12 15.43 16.11
N SER A 65 -7.19 16.03 15.57
CA SER A 65 -8.52 15.95 16.19
C SER A 65 -9.05 14.52 16.27
N ARG A 66 -10.00 14.26 17.17
CA ARG A 66 -10.67 12.95 17.27
C ARG A 66 -11.38 12.57 15.97
N GLN A 67 -11.91 13.55 15.24
CA GLN A 67 -12.53 13.36 13.93
C GLN A 67 -11.50 12.91 12.89
N ALA A 68 -10.29 13.46 12.87
CA ALA A 68 -9.24 13.04 11.96
C ALA A 68 -8.86 11.57 12.18
N HIS A 69 -8.66 11.17 13.43
CA HIS A 69 -8.39 9.77 13.79
C HIS A 69 -9.52 8.82 13.37
N GLN A 70 -10.78 9.25 13.54
CA GLN A 70 -11.95 8.48 13.10
C GLN A 70 -12.00 8.34 11.57
N LEU A 71 -11.76 9.41 10.82
CA LEU A 71 -11.74 9.38 9.35
C LEU A 71 -10.64 8.47 8.81
N ILE A 72 -9.44 8.52 9.41
CA ILE A 72 -8.33 7.63 9.04
C ILE A 72 -8.73 6.17 9.30
N GLY A 73 -9.26 5.87 10.50
CA GLY A 73 -9.69 4.52 10.83
C GLY A 73 -10.80 4.00 9.92
N LEU A 74 -11.79 4.85 9.63
CA LEU A 74 -12.91 4.53 8.73
C LEU A 74 -12.44 4.33 7.29
N GLY A 75 -11.50 5.16 6.82
CA GLY A 75 -10.88 5.02 5.50
C GLY A 75 -10.13 3.70 5.34
N ILE A 76 -9.27 3.34 6.31
CA ILE A 76 -8.59 2.04 6.34
C ILE A 76 -9.61 0.90 6.36
N PHE A 77 -10.67 1.00 7.18
CA PHE A 77 -11.71 -0.01 7.26
C PHE A 77 -12.40 -0.24 5.90
N PHE A 78 -12.84 0.82 5.24
CA PHE A 78 -13.48 0.71 3.92
C PHE A 78 -12.51 0.23 2.84
N LEU A 79 -11.23 0.60 2.93
CA LEU A 79 -10.19 0.13 2.03
C LEU A 79 -10.00 -1.39 2.16
N ILE A 80 -9.86 -1.91 3.37
CA ILE A 80 -9.76 -3.36 3.63
C ILE A 80 -11.02 -4.07 3.13
N LEU A 81 -12.20 -3.54 3.44
CA LEU A 81 -13.48 -4.11 2.99
C LEU A 81 -13.55 -4.20 1.45
N SER A 82 -13.16 -3.13 0.75
CA SER A 82 -13.11 -3.09 -0.71
C SER A 82 -12.15 -4.13 -1.28
N THR A 83 -10.93 -4.25 -0.71
CA THR A 83 -9.94 -5.25 -1.14
C THR A 83 -10.45 -6.67 -0.95
N LEU A 84 -11.14 -6.97 0.15
CA LEU A 84 -11.75 -8.28 0.40
C LEU A 84 -12.85 -8.59 -0.62
N ILE A 85 -13.73 -7.64 -0.94
CA ILE A 85 -14.80 -7.80 -1.93
C ILE A 85 -14.20 -8.14 -3.31
N ILE A 86 -13.16 -7.42 -3.73
CA ILE A 86 -12.48 -7.68 -5.01
C ILE A 86 -11.77 -9.04 -4.99
N GLY A 87 -11.15 -9.41 -3.87
CA GLY A 87 -10.53 -10.72 -3.68
C GLY A 87 -11.54 -11.86 -3.83
N VAL A 88 -12.69 -11.78 -3.16
CA VAL A 88 -13.77 -12.76 -3.27
C VAL A 88 -14.35 -12.80 -4.68
N GLY A 89 -14.59 -11.65 -5.31
CA GLY A 89 -15.09 -11.60 -6.69
C GLY A 89 -14.13 -12.26 -7.69
N THR A 90 -12.82 -12.05 -7.50
CA THR A 90 -11.78 -12.67 -8.35
C THR A 90 -11.66 -14.16 -8.06
N TRP A 91 -11.84 -14.59 -6.81
CA TRP A 91 -11.91 -16.00 -6.44
C TRP A 91 -13.08 -16.72 -7.11
N LEU A 92 -14.29 -16.15 -7.02
CA LEU A 92 -15.51 -16.68 -7.65
C LEU A 92 -15.36 -16.82 -9.17
N LYS A 93 -14.78 -15.82 -9.84
CA LYS A 93 -14.49 -15.87 -11.28
C LYS A 93 -13.47 -16.95 -11.64
N GLY A 94 -12.54 -17.25 -10.73
CA GLY A 94 -11.49 -18.25 -10.91
C GLY A 94 -11.89 -19.67 -10.55
N SER A 95 -13.06 -19.91 -9.95
CA SER A 95 -13.56 -21.25 -9.63
C SER A 95 -14.02 -21.97 -10.90
N PRO A 96 -13.58 -23.21 -11.17
CA PRO A 96 -14.16 -24.00 -12.25
C PRO A 96 -15.65 -24.23 -11.96
N ALA A 97 -16.48 -24.12 -13.00
CA ALA A 97 -17.89 -24.50 -12.94
C ALA A 97 -18.05 -26.00 -12.60
#